data_AF-A0A8T1QT77-F1
#
_entry.id   AF-A0A8T1QT77-F1
#
_cell.length_a   1.000
_cell.length_b   1.000
_cell.length_c   1.000
_cell.angle_alpha   90.00
_cell.angle_beta   90.00
_cell.angle_gamma   90.00
#
_symmetry.space_group_name_H-M   'P 1'
#
loop_
_entity.id
_entity.type
_entity.pdbx_description
1 polymer ?
#
loop_
_entity_poly.entity_id
_entity_poly.type
_entity_poly.pdbx_seq_one_letter_code
_entity_poly.pdbx_strand_id
1 'polypeptide(L)'
;MALAIASTAFSSLPTRELHQRFFPGKFSTCLPVGRGSRAINATKGVSSVCEPLPPDRPLWFPGSSPPEWLDGSLPGDFGFDPLGLGSDPESLKWFAQAELMHGRWAMLAVAGILIPECLERLGYIDNFSWYDAGTREYFADQTTLFVVQLVLMGWVEGRRWADMINPGSVDIEPKVPHKKNPKPDVGYPGGLWFDPMMWGRGSPEPVMVLRTKEIKNGRLAMLAFVGFWFQAIYTGDDPIENLLAHIADPGHCNIFSAFTSH
;
A
#
# COMPACT_ATOMS: atom_id res chain seq x y z
N MET A 1 -47.10 44.53 44.22
CA MET A 1 -46.00 45.45 43.85
C MET A 1 -45.47 44.96 42.52
N ALA A 2 -45.92 45.53 41.40
CA ALA A 2 -45.41 46.78 40.79
C ALA A 2 -44.04 46.50 40.12
N LEU A 3 -43.72 46.82 38.86
CA LEU A 3 -44.29 47.54 37.72
C LEU A 3 -43.53 46.95 36.48
N ALA A 4 -44.12 46.62 35.33
CA ALA A 4 -44.79 47.44 34.33
C ALA A 4 -43.81 48.22 33.39
N ILE A 5 -43.99 47.98 32.07
CA ILE A 5 -43.96 48.97 30.96
C ILE A 5 -42.57 49.55 30.59
N ALA A 6 -42.20 49.92 29.36
CA ALA A 6 -42.50 49.63 27.95
C ALA A 6 -41.62 50.63 27.16
N SER A 7 -41.78 50.63 25.83
CA SER A 7 -41.62 51.80 24.94
C SER A 7 -40.17 52.22 24.63
N THR A 8 -39.79 52.67 23.44
CA THR A 8 -40.43 53.14 22.18
C THR A 8 -39.22 53.50 21.27
N ALA A 9 -39.23 53.73 19.97
CA ALA A 9 -40.15 53.96 18.86
C ALA A 9 -39.28 53.77 17.57
N PHE A 10 -39.74 53.64 16.34
CA PHE A 10 -40.68 54.48 15.62
C PHE A 10 -41.23 53.75 14.40
N SER A 11 -42.53 53.90 14.22
CA SER A 11 -43.34 53.58 13.06
C SER A 11 -43.20 54.64 11.96
N SER A 12 -43.36 54.25 10.69
CA SER A 12 -44.25 54.93 9.72
C SER A 12 -44.23 54.24 8.33
N LEU A 13 -45.44 54.00 7.82
CA LEU A 13 -45.87 53.50 6.50
C LEU A 13 -45.50 54.46 5.34
N PRO A 14 -45.89 54.28 4.04
CA PRO A 14 -46.65 53.22 3.37
C PRO A 14 -46.07 52.71 2.02
N THR A 15 -46.77 51.72 1.47
CA THR A 15 -46.78 51.16 0.11
C THR A 15 -46.76 52.19 -1.03
N ARG A 16 -46.01 51.86 -2.11
CA ARG A 16 -46.16 52.51 -3.42
C ARG A 16 -46.20 51.45 -4.54
N GLU A 17 -47.40 51.25 -5.05
CA GLU A 17 -47.75 50.59 -6.31
C GLU A 17 -47.03 51.22 -7.50
N LEU A 18 -46.50 50.40 -8.44
CA LEU A 18 -46.29 50.79 -9.83
C LEU A 18 -46.37 49.58 -10.78
N HIS A 19 -47.60 49.35 -11.25
CA HIS A 19 -48.03 49.10 -12.62
C HIS A 19 -47.37 47.99 -13.47
N GLN A 20 -48.18 46.95 -13.71
CA GLN A 20 -48.05 45.92 -14.75
C GLN A 20 -47.88 46.51 -16.16
N ARG A 21 -46.97 45.92 -16.96
CA ARG A 21 -47.18 45.76 -18.40
C ARG A 21 -46.92 44.33 -18.84
N PHE A 22 -48.03 43.74 -19.27
CA PHE A 22 -48.23 42.47 -19.95
C PHE A 22 -47.67 42.55 -21.37
N PHE A 23 -47.01 41.50 -21.88
CA PHE A 23 -47.25 40.92 -23.23
C PHE A 23 -46.61 39.51 -23.33
N PRO A 24 -47.24 38.56 -24.07
CA PRO A 24 -47.14 37.12 -23.82
C PRO A 24 -46.22 36.38 -24.80
N GLY A 25 -45.65 35.26 -24.35
CA GLY A 25 -44.91 34.30 -25.20
C GLY A 25 -45.14 32.86 -24.72
N LYS A 26 -45.71 32.04 -25.60
CA LYS A 26 -46.33 30.72 -25.41
C LYS A 26 -45.47 29.65 -24.70
N PHE A 27 -46.18 28.81 -23.92
CA PHE A 27 -45.85 27.45 -23.50
C PHE A 27 -45.31 26.57 -24.64
N SER A 28 -44.30 25.73 -24.34
CA SER A 28 -44.38 24.31 -24.69
C SER A 28 -43.43 23.47 -23.82
N THR A 29 -44.01 22.48 -23.18
CA THR A 29 -43.42 21.48 -22.30
C THR A 29 -42.92 20.32 -23.16
N CYS A 30 -41.66 19.90 -23.00
CA CYS A 30 -41.21 18.57 -23.41
C CYS A 30 -39.91 18.18 -22.69
N LEU A 31 -40.08 17.42 -21.61
CA LEU A 31 -39.04 16.57 -21.01
C LEU A 31 -38.71 15.42 -21.96
N PRO A 32 -37.44 15.09 -22.21
CA PRO A 32 -37.03 13.72 -22.39
C PRO A 32 -36.47 13.21 -21.06
N VAL A 33 -37.20 12.27 -20.46
CA VAL A 33 -36.69 11.35 -19.45
C VAL A 33 -35.61 10.48 -20.13
N GLY A 34 -34.39 11.00 -20.17
CA GLY A 34 -33.20 10.24 -20.47
C GLY A 34 -32.81 9.49 -19.21
N ARG A 35 -32.99 8.17 -19.23
CA ARG A 35 -32.63 7.21 -18.20
C ARG A 35 -31.16 7.41 -17.82
N GLY A 36 -30.94 8.23 -16.79
CA GLY A 36 -29.65 8.37 -16.15
C GLY A 36 -29.28 7.02 -15.55
N SER A 37 -28.42 6.28 -16.22
CA SER A 37 -27.58 5.31 -15.55
C SER A 37 -26.84 6.10 -14.49
N ARG A 38 -27.30 6.00 -13.23
CA ARG A 38 -26.48 6.34 -12.07
C ARG A 38 -25.25 5.45 -12.19
N ALA A 39 -24.19 5.97 -12.82
CA ALA A 39 -22.85 5.57 -12.50
C ALA A 39 -22.72 5.89 -11.01
N ILE A 40 -22.91 4.87 -10.19
CA ILE A 40 -22.55 4.92 -8.79
C ILE A 40 -21.07 5.26 -8.84
N ASN A 41 -20.70 6.44 -8.32
CA ASN A 41 -19.34 6.94 -8.35
C ASN A 41 -18.40 5.80 -7.91
N ALA A 42 -17.58 5.30 -8.83
CA ALA A 42 -16.43 4.49 -8.48
C ALA A 42 -15.67 5.29 -7.43
N THR A 43 -15.60 4.73 -6.22
CA THR A 43 -14.87 5.31 -5.11
C THR A 43 -13.46 5.63 -5.60
N LYS A 44 -13.03 6.89 -5.44
CA LYS A 44 -11.69 7.36 -5.80
C LYS A 44 -10.65 6.28 -5.50
N GLY A 45 -9.92 5.86 -6.54
CA GLY A 45 -8.86 4.85 -6.45
C GLY A 45 -7.91 5.11 -5.29
N VAL A 46 -7.40 4.01 -4.72
CA VAL A 46 -6.60 4.01 -3.49
C VAL A 46 -5.26 4.75 -3.66
N SER A 47 -4.72 4.80 -4.88
CA SER A 47 -3.57 5.65 -5.20
C SER A 47 -4.00 6.84 -6.05
N SER A 48 -3.69 8.05 -5.58
CA SER A 48 -4.01 9.29 -6.29
C SER A 48 -3.01 9.66 -7.41
N VAL A 49 -1.95 8.85 -7.55
CA VAL A 49 -0.79 9.12 -8.43
C VAL A 49 -0.75 8.16 -9.62
N CYS A 50 -1.42 7.02 -9.52
CA CYS A 50 -1.46 5.97 -10.52
C CYS A 50 -2.71 6.10 -11.41
N GLU A 51 -2.56 5.98 -12.73
CA GLU A 51 -3.70 5.86 -13.64
C GLU A 51 -4.28 4.44 -13.58
N PRO A 52 -5.61 4.24 -13.60
CA PRO A 52 -6.18 2.91 -13.57
C PRO A 52 -5.81 2.11 -14.82
N LEU A 53 -5.46 0.84 -14.63
CA LEU A 53 -5.28 -0.11 -15.73
C LEU A 53 -6.57 -0.24 -16.55
N PRO A 54 -6.48 -0.54 -17.85
CA PRO A 54 -7.65 -0.77 -18.69
C PRO A 54 -8.52 -1.91 -18.12
N PRO A 55 -9.84 -1.93 -18.42
CA PRO A 55 -10.75 -2.98 -17.95
C PRO A 55 -10.31 -4.37 -18.41
N ASP A 56 -9.68 -4.48 -19.58
CA ASP A 56 -9.13 -5.71 -20.15
C ASP A 56 -7.73 -6.05 -19.59
N ARG A 57 -7.53 -5.88 -18.28
CA ARG A 57 -6.28 -6.25 -17.59
C ARG A 57 -6.18 -7.76 -17.41
N PRO A 58 -4.96 -8.33 -17.32
CA PRO A 58 -4.80 -9.74 -16.99
C PRO A 58 -5.35 -10.02 -15.58
N LEU A 59 -6.12 -11.10 -15.46
CA LEU A 59 -6.68 -11.57 -14.19
C LEU A 59 -5.91 -12.79 -13.69
N TRP A 60 -5.91 -13.00 -12.37
CA TRP A 60 -5.27 -14.16 -11.75
C TRP A 60 -5.90 -15.49 -12.21
N PHE A 61 -7.21 -15.50 -12.45
CA PHE A 61 -7.96 -16.65 -12.96
C PHE A 61 -8.61 -16.28 -14.32
N PRO A 62 -8.02 -16.73 -15.45
CA PRO A 62 -8.53 -16.38 -16.78
C PRO A 62 -10.00 -16.80 -16.96
N GLY A 63 -10.85 -15.88 -17.42
CA GLY A 63 -12.28 -16.10 -17.62
C GLY A 63 -13.18 -15.78 -16.42
N SER A 64 -12.63 -15.35 -15.29
CA SER A 64 -13.42 -14.74 -14.20
C SER A 64 -13.69 -13.27 -14.43
N SER A 65 -14.69 -12.74 -13.72
CA SER A 65 -14.89 -11.29 -13.57
C SER A 65 -14.18 -10.80 -12.30
N PRO A 66 -13.44 -9.68 -12.35
CA PRO A 66 -12.83 -9.11 -11.15
C PRO A 66 -13.92 -8.60 -10.18
N PRO A 67 -13.65 -8.59 -8.87
CA PRO A 67 -14.52 -7.95 -7.88
C PRO A 67 -14.70 -6.45 -8.15
N GLU A 68 -15.85 -5.88 -7.76
CA GLU A 68 -16.21 -4.47 -8.04
C GLU A 68 -15.26 -3.45 -7.41
N TRP A 69 -14.68 -3.76 -6.25
CA TRP A 69 -13.74 -2.90 -5.52
C TRP A 69 -12.31 -2.94 -6.08
N LEU A 70 -12.01 -3.84 -7.03
CA LEU A 70 -10.72 -3.93 -7.71
C LEU A 70 -10.86 -3.36 -9.13
N ASP A 71 -10.60 -2.06 -9.24
CA ASP A 71 -10.79 -1.27 -10.47
C ASP A 71 -9.54 -1.18 -11.36
N GLY A 72 -8.41 -1.78 -10.95
CA GLY A 72 -7.14 -1.65 -11.65
C GLY A 72 -6.35 -0.38 -11.31
N SER A 73 -6.82 0.47 -10.38
CA SER A 73 -6.08 1.65 -9.89
C SER A 73 -4.94 1.31 -8.95
N LEU A 74 -4.99 0.12 -8.33
CA LEU A 74 -3.96 -0.38 -7.45
C LEU A 74 -2.80 -1.00 -8.24
N PRO A 75 -1.54 -0.68 -7.90
CA PRO A 75 -0.39 -1.33 -8.53
C PRO A 75 -0.39 -2.82 -8.19
N GLY A 76 -0.30 -3.68 -9.22
CA GLY A 76 -0.35 -5.13 -9.03
C GLY A 76 -1.76 -5.72 -8.84
N ASP A 77 -2.80 -5.02 -9.27
CA ASP A 77 -4.17 -5.53 -9.32
C ASP A 77 -4.35 -6.57 -10.44
N PHE A 78 -4.55 -7.82 -10.04
CA PHE A 78 -4.92 -8.95 -10.90
C PHE A 78 -6.33 -9.50 -10.58
N GLY A 79 -7.17 -8.74 -9.87
CA GLY A 79 -8.52 -9.17 -9.47
C GLY A 79 -8.55 -10.31 -8.44
N PHE A 80 -7.47 -10.50 -7.67
CA PHE A 80 -7.38 -11.57 -6.66
C PHE A 80 -7.91 -11.09 -5.31
N ASP A 81 -9.18 -11.37 -5.03
CA ASP A 81 -9.74 -11.28 -3.68
C ASP A 81 -10.94 -12.25 -3.56
N PRO A 82 -10.71 -13.58 -3.56
CA PRO A 82 -11.80 -14.56 -3.54
C PRO A 82 -12.57 -14.57 -2.22
N LEU A 83 -11.97 -14.07 -1.12
CA LEU A 83 -12.59 -14.03 0.21
C LEU A 83 -13.26 -12.68 0.52
N GLY A 84 -13.13 -11.68 -0.36
CA GLY A 84 -13.73 -10.36 -0.18
C GLY A 84 -13.15 -9.57 1.00
N LEU A 85 -11.88 -9.81 1.35
CA LEU A 85 -11.23 -9.13 2.47
C LEU A 85 -11.13 -7.62 2.21
N GLY A 86 -10.94 -7.21 0.96
CA GLY A 86 -10.82 -5.82 0.54
C GLY A 86 -12.14 -5.16 0.13
N SER A 87 -13.29 -5.77 0.47
CA SER A 87 -14.61 -5.26 0.07
C SER A 87 -14.90 -3.85 0.61
N ASP A 88 -14.41 -3.53 1.80
CA ASP A 88 -14.49 -2.21 2.39
C ASP A 88 -13.28 -1.32 1.97
N PRO A 89 -13.50 -0.08 1.47
CA PRO A 89 -12.41 0.78 1.01
C PRO A 89 -11.36 1.16 2.07
N GLU A 90 -11.72 1.20 3.36
CA GLU A 90 -10.76 1.48 4.43
C GLU A 90 -9.86 0.26 4.66
N SER A 91 -10.47 -0.92 4.71
CA SER A 91 -9.77 -2.20 4.80
C SER A 91 -8.82 -2.42 3.62
N LEU A 92 -9.26 -2.11 2.39
CA LEU A 92 -8.44 -2.20 1.19
C LEU A 92 -7.20 -1.29 1.25
N LYS A 93 -7.35 -0.05 1.74
CA LYS A 93 -6.21 0.87 1.94
C LYS A 93 -5.23 0.33 2.96
N TRP A 94 -5.74 -0.21 4.08
CA TRP A 94 -4.92 -0.83 5.11
C TRP A 94 -4.14 -2.03 4.57
N PHE A 95 -4.81 -2.94 3.85
CA PHE A 95 -4.18 -4.12 3.27
C PHE A 95 -3.16 -3.78 2.19
N ALA A 96 -3.40 -2.74 1.38
CA ALA A 96 -2.40 -2.26 0.42
C ALA A 96 -1.11 -1.76 1.12
N GLN A 97 -1.24 -1.03 2.24
CA GLN A 97 -0.09 -0.61 3.03
C GLN A 97 0.59 -1.78 3.74
N ALA A 98 -0.19 -2.72 4.27
CA ALA A 98 0.33 -3.93 4.89
C ALA A 98 1.13 -4.75 3.88
N GLU A 99 0.59 -5.01 2.70
CA GLU A 99 1.26 -5.73 1.61
C GLU A 99 2.58 -5.05 1.23
N LEU A 100 2.58 -3.71 1.10
CA LEU A 100 3.79 -2.96 0.77
C LEU A 100 4.89 -3.15 1.83
N MET A 101 4.56 -3.06 3.12
CA MET A 101 5.54 -3.22 4.19
C MET A 101 6.03 -4.66 4.31
N HIS A 102 5.13 -5.64 4.27
CA HIS A 102 5.51 -7.06 4.32
C HIS A 102 6.39 -7.43 3.13
N GLY A 103 6.05 -6.95 1.92
CA GLY A 103 6.88 -7.15 0.72
C GLY A 103 8.28 -6.56 0.86
N ARG A 104 8.42 -5.32 1.37
CA ARG A 104 9.73 -4.68 1.59
C ARG A 104 10.59 -5.43 2.60
N TRP A 105 10.01 -5.80 3.75
CA TRP A 105 10.71 -6.59 4.76
C TRP A 105 11.11 -7.97 4.25
N ALA A 106 10.23 -8.63 3.50
CA ALA A 106 10.53 -9.93 2.92
C ALA A 106 11.65 -9.83 1.87
N MET A 107 11.69 -8.78 1.03
CA MET A 107 12.79 -8.57 0.09
C MET A 107 14.12 -8.39 0.80
N LEU A 108 14.16 -7.62 1.90
CA LEU A 108 15.37 -7.46 2.73
C LEU A 108 15.77 -8.77 3.42
N ALA A 109 14.81 -9.53 3.95
CA ALA A 109 15.06 -10.81 4.60
C ALA A 109 15.64 -11.84 3.61
N VAL A 110 15.01 -12.02 2.44
CA VAL A 110 15.48 -12.95 1.40
C VAL A 110 16.88 -12.57 0.92
N ALA A 111 17.15 -11.29 0.70
CA ALA A 111 18.50 -10.83 0.34
C ALA A 111 19.50 -11.07 1.48
N GLY A 112 19.11 -10.82 2.74
CA GLY A 112 19.94 -11.04 3.92
C GLY A 112 20.21 -12.50 4.26
N ILE A 113 19.41 -13.43 3.74
CA ILE A 113 19.65 -14.88 3.85
C ILE A 113 20.56 -15.34 2.70
N LEU A 114 20.16 -15.06 1.45
CA LEU A 114 20.85 -15.61 0.27
C LEU A 114 22.23 -14.99 0.01
N ILE A 115 22.41 -13.68 0.25
CA ILE A 115 23.68 -13.03 -0.06
C ILE A 115 24.79 -13.54 0.85
N PRO A 116 24.65 -13.57 2.20
CA PRO A 116 25.72 -14.07 3.06
C PRO A 116 25.99 -15.56 2.87
N GLU A 117 24.98 -16.39 2.64
CA GLU A 117 25.16 -17.81 2.32
C GLU A 117 25.94 -18.01 1.01
N CYS A 118 25.64 -17.20 -0.01
CA CYS A 118 26.41 -17.19 -1.25
C CYS A 118 27.86 -16.75 -1.03
N LEU A 119 28.09 -15.74 -0.19
CA LEU A 119 29.43 -15.25 0.16
C LEU A 119 30.23 -16.27 0.99
N GLU A 120 29.57 -17.00 1.89
CA GLU A 120 30.18 -18.10 2.64
C GLU A 120 30.67 -19.18 1.69
N ARG A 121 29.83 -19.58 0.74
CA ARG A 121 30.20 -20.59 -0.25
C ARG A 121 31.35 -20.15 -1.17
N LEU A 122 31.49 -18.85 -1.40
CA LEU A 122 32.62 -18.27 -2.13
C LEU A 122 33.89 -18.14 -1.26
N GLY A 123 33.83 -18.46 0.02
CA GLY A 123 34.96 -18.42 0.96
C GLY A 123 35.27 -17.03 1.52
N TYR A 124 34.32 -16.09 1.47
CA TYR A 124 34.50 -14.74 2.03
C TYR A 124 34.02 -14.62 3.49
N ILE A 125 33.12 -15.51 3.92
CA ILE A 125 32.51 -15.54 5.25
C ILE A 125 32.57 -16.99 5.74
N ASP A 126 32.75 -17.21 7.03
CA ASP A 126 32.79 -18.56 7.60
C ASP A 126 31.63 -18.78 8.57
N ASN A 127 31.06 -19.98 8.55
CA ASN A 127 29.99 -20.45 9.43
C ASN A 127 28.79 -19.50 9.44
N PHE A 128 28.17 -19.22 8.30
CA PHE A 128 26.91 -18.48 8.24
C PHE A 128 25.75 -19.47 8.33
N SER A 129 24.74 -19.10 9.12
CA SER A 129 23.45 -19.78 9.16
C SER A 129 22.46 -18.74 9.66
N TRP A 130 21.44 -18.48 8.86
CA TRP A 130 20.52 -17.37 9.11
C TRP A 130 19.60 -17.64 10.29
N TYR A 131 19.21 -18.90 10.53
CA TYR A 131 18.34 -19.28 11.63
C TYR A 131 19.10 -19.40 12.96
N ASP A 132 20.39 -19.75 12.93
CA ASP A 132 21.26 -19.75 14.12
C ASP A 132 21.87 -18.38 14.43
N ALA A 133 21.71 -17.39 13.56
CA ALA A 133 22.25 -16.05 13.76
C ALA A 133 21.78 -15.39 15.08
N GLY A 134 20.61 -15.78 15.59
CA GLY A 134 20.08 -15.29 16.85
C GLY A 134 20.92 -15.71 18.07
N THR A 135 21.43 -16.95 18.10
CA THR A 135 22.08 -17.53 19.30
C THR A 135 23.55 -17.11 19.46
N ARG A 136 24.11 -16.43 18.45
CA ARG A 136 25.51 -16.00 18.45
C ARG A 136 25.77 -14.92 19.47
N GLU A 137 27.01 -14.90 19.96
CA GLU A 137 27.48 -13.83 20.83
C GLU A 137 27.81 -12.57 20.02
N TYR A 138 27.22 -11.45 20.43
CA TYR A 138 27.46 -10.14 19.86
C TYR A 138 28.14 -9.24 20.90
N PHE A 139 28.47 -8.01 20.51
CA PHE A 139 29.08 -7.02 21.40
C PHE A 139 28.20 -6.62 22.60
N ALA A 140 26.89 -6.87 22.52
CA ALA A 140 25.91 -6.57 23.55
C ALA A 140 24.93 -7.74 23.69
N ASP A 141 24.29 -7.82 24.87
CA ASP A 141 23.26 -8.83 25.14
C ASP A 141 22.06 -8.67 24.19
N GLN A 142 21.43 -9.80 23.82
CA GLN A 142 20.28 -9.85 22.93
C GLN A 142 19.14 -8.95 23.41
N THR A 143 18.87 -8.87 24.72
CA THR A 143 17.79 -8.01 25.23
C THR A 143 18.10 -6.54 25.03
N THR A 144 19.38 -6.15 25.14
CA THR A 144 19.80 -4.76 24.90
C THR A 144 19.64 -4.40 23.43
N LEU A 145 20.09 -5.28 22.52
CA LEU A 145 19.90 -5.10 21.08
C LEU A 145 18.43 -5.01 20.70
N PHE A 146 17.59 -5.87 21.29
CA PHE A 146 16.15 -5.87 21.07
C PHE A 146 15.47 -4.58 21.56
N VAL A 147 15.81 -4.08 22.75
CA VAL A 147 15.25 -2.83 23.28
C VAL A 147 15.65 -1.64 22.40
N VAL A 148 16.92 -1.56 21.98
CA VAL A 148 17.38 -0.51 21.06
C VAL A 148 16.62 -0.59 19.74
N GLN A 149 16.46 -1.80 19.18
CA GLN A 149 15.67 -2.01 17.98
C GLN A 149 14.22 -1.56 18.16
N LEU A 150 13.56 -1.89 19.28
CA LEU A 150 12.19 -1.46 19.56
C LEU A 150 12.05 0.05 19.65
N VAL A 151 13.01 0.75 20.27
CA VAL A 151 12.97 2.21 20.37
C VAL A 151 13.14 2.87 19.00
N LEU A 152 14.13 2.43 18.23
CA LEU A 152 14.41 3.00 16.91
C LEU A 152 13.28 2.69 15.92
N MET A 153 12.86 1.43 15.83
CA MET A 153 11.76 1.01 14.97
C MET A 153 10.43 1.60 15.43
N GLY A 154 10.20 1.72 16.74
CA GLY A 154 9.01 2.35 17.30
C GLY A 154 8.89 3.82 16.89
N TRP A 155 10.01 4.56 16.83
CA TRP A 155 10.00 5.93 16.30
C TRP A 155 9.68 5.97 14.79
N VAL A 156 10.35 5.14 13.99
CA VAL A 156 10.17 5.10 12.53
C VAL A 156 8.75 4.67 12.15
N GLU A 157 8.27 3.57 12.73
CA GLU A 157 6.91 3.06 12.51
C GLU A 157 5.85 3.98 13.10
N GLY A 158 6.10 4.62 14.24
CA GLY A 158 5.20 5.62 14.82
C GLY A 158 5.00 6.82 13.89
N ARG A 159 6.06 7.28 13.22
CA ARG A 159 5.99 8.31 12.18
C ARG A 159 5.22 7.83 10.95
N ARG A 160 5.49 6.61 10.47
CA ARG A 160 4.75 6.01 9.34
C ARG A 160 3.26 5.86 9.67
N TRP A 161 2.93 5.44 10.89
CA TRP A 161 1.56 5.29 11.38
C TRP A 161 0.84 6.64 11.42
N ALA A 162 1.49 7.69 11.92
CA ALA A 162 0.92 9.04 11.93
C ALA A 162 0.61 9.55 10.52
N ASP A 163 1.46 9.25 9.53
CA ASP A 163 1.19 9.57 8.11
C ASP A 163 0.01 8.77 7.53
N MET A 164 -0.15 7.51 7.93
CA MET A 164 -1.28 6.68 7.49
C MET A 164 -2.63 7.18 8.04
N ILE A 165 -2.67 7.67 9.28
CA ILE A 165 -3.88 8.30 9.85
C ILE A 165 -4.12 9.69 9.25
N ASN A 166 -3.07 10.52 9.18
CA ASN A 166 -3.13 11.89 8.70
C ASN A 166 -2.08 12.10 7.60
N PRO A 167 -2.43 11.84 6.33
CA PRO A 167 -1.50 11.96 5.20
C PRO A 167 -0.85 13.34 5.12
N GLY A 168 0.48 13.37 5.06
CA GLY A 168 1.27 14.60 4.98
C GLY A 168 1.55 15.30 6.31
N SER A 169 1.11 14.72 7.44
CA SER A 169 1.44 15.25 8.78
C SER A 169 2.92 15.08 9.14
N VAL A 170 3.61 14.15 8.48
CA VAL A 170 4.97 13.72 8.79
C VAL A 170 5.95 13.99 7.63
N ASP A 171 5.57 14.89 6.71
CA ASP A 171 6.38 15.25 5.55
C ASP A 171 7.80 15.68 5.95
N ILE A 172 8.79 15.04 5.33
CA ILE A 172 10.21 15.30 5.57
C ILE A 172 10.72 16.47 4.70
N GLU A 173 9.96 16.86 3.69
CA GLU A 173 10.39 17.89 2.75
C GLU A 173 10.29 19.29 3.37
N PRO A 174 11.36 20.10 3.26
CA PRO A 174 11.29 21.50 3.67
C PRO A 174 10.24 22.22 2.83
N LYS A 175 9.24 22.79 3.50
CA LYS A 175 8.17 23.58 2.87
C LYS A 175 8.78 24.87 2.31
N VAL A 176 9.14 24.84 1.03
CA VAL A 176 9.64 26.02 0.33
C VAL A 176 8.44 26.89 -0.11
N PRO A 177 8.44 28.21 0.17
CA PRO A 177 7.27 29.07 -0.04
C PRO A 177 6.81 29.21 -1.51
N HIS A 178 7.64 28.84 -2.49
CA HIS A 178 7.37 29.03 -3.92
C HIS A 178 7.21 27.72 -4.73
N LYS A 179 7.29 26.54 -4.10
CA LYS A 179 7.06 25.26 -4.78
C LYS A 179 5.97 24.51 -4.05
N LYS A 180 4.94 24.08 -4.78
CA LYS A 180 3.93 23.17 -4.23
C LYS A 180 4.59 21.81 -4.02
N ASN A 181 4.49 21.27 -2.81
CA ASN A 181 4.89 19.89 -2.56
C ASN A 181 4.04 18.95 -3.43
N PRO A 182 4.61 17.85 -3.92
CA PRO A 182 3.84 16.83 -4.62
C PRO A 182 2.73 16.29 -3.71
N LYS A 183 1.66 15.75 -4.32
CA LYS A 183 0.57 15.14 -3.55
C LYS A 183 1.14 13.99 -2.70
N PRO A 184 0.90 13.98 -1.38
CA PRO A 184 1.35 12.88 -0.55
C PRO A 184 0.58 11.61 -0.93
N ASP A 185 1.32 10.52 -1.13
CA ASP A 185 0.77 9.19 -1.38
C ASP A 185 1.32 8.26 -0.29
N VAL A 186 0.42 7.77 0.56
CA VAL A 186 0.80 7.00 1.75
C VAL A 186 1.57 5.74 1.31
N GLY A 187 2.68 5.45 1.98
CA GLY A 187 3.57 4.32 1.64
C GLY A 187 4.72 4.68 0.68
N TYR A 188 4.64 5.85 0.02
CA TYR A 188 5.69 6.37 -0.88
C TYR A 188 6.14 7.77 -0.41
N PRO A 189 6.89 7.87 0.71
CA PRO A 189 7.26 9.15 1.31
C PRO A 189 8.14 10.01 0.38
N GLY A 190 8.97 9.37 -0.46
CA GLY A 190 9.89 10.06 -1.36
C GLY A 190 10.81 11.03 -0.64
N GLY A 191 11.12 12.15 -1.29
CA GLY A 191 12.04 13.16 -0.77
C GLY A 191 13.49 12.71 -0.82
N LEU A 192 14.40 13.59 -0.39
CA LEU A 192 15.84 13.36 -0.56
C LEU A 192 16.35 12.08 0.15
N TRP A 193 15.70 11.68 1.25
CA TRP A 193 16.11 10.54 2.06
C TRP A 193 15.63 9.19 1.52
N PHE A 194 14.45 9.12 0.90
CA PHE A 194 13.87 7.85 0.41
C PHE A 194 13.82 7.74 -1.11
N ASP A 195 13.95 8.85 -1.83
CA ASP A 195 14.03 8.90 -3.30
C ASP A 195 15.01 9.99 -3.77
N PRO A 196 16.33 9.82 -3.52
CA PRO A 196 17.34 10.80 -3.92
C PRO A 196 17.39 11.01 -5.43
N MET A 197 17.03 9.98 -6.21
CA MET A 197 17.06 10.00 -7.67
C MET A 197 15.75 10.46 -8.32
N MET A 198 14.71 10.74 -7.50
CA MET A 198 13.37 11.19 -7.94
C MET A 198 12.68 10.21 -8.91
N TRP A 199 12.96 8.92 -8.83
CA TRP A 199 12.38 7.90 -9.71
C TRP A 199 10.92 7.57 -9.36
N GLY A 200 10.53 7.77 -8.11
CA GLY A 200 9.16 7.58 -7.62
C GLY A 200 8.23 8.76 -7.92
N ARG A 201 8.74 9.83 -8.54
CA ARG A 201 8.01 11.07 -8.81
C ARG A 201 8.13 11.45 -10.29
N GLY A 202 7.11 11.11 -11.07
CA GLY A 202 7.10 11.33 -12.51
C GLY A 202 5.70 11.22 -13.10
N SER A 203 5.60 10.88 -14.37
CA SER A 203 4.30 10.57 -14.99
C SER A 203 3.64 9.35 -14.32
N PRO A 204 2.29 9.28 -14.31
CA PRO A 204 1.56 8.20 -13.66
C PRO A 204 1.93 6.79 -14.16
N GLU A 205 2.17 6.64 -15.46
CA GLU A 205 2.48 5.36 -16.11
C GLU A 205 3.81 4.72 -15.65
N PRO A 206 4.98 5.39 -15.68
CA PRO A 206 6.21 4.78 -15.19
C PRO A 206 6.18 4.53 -13.69
N VAL A 207 5.52 5.39 -12.91
CA VAL A 207 5.36 5.19 -11.46
C VAL A 207 4.52 3.93 -11.19
N MET A 208 3.40 3.75 -11.91
CA MET A 208 2.60 2.53 -11.90
C MET A 208 3.44 1.27 -12.19
N VAL A 209 4.28 1.32 -13.22
CA VAL A 209 5.13 0.19 -13.61
C VAL A 209 6.15 -0.14 -12.53
N LEU A 210 6.81 0.87 -11.95
CA LEU A 210 7.79 0.67 -10.88
C LEU A 210 7.16 0.10 -9.61
N ARG A 211 6.02 0.65 -9.19
CA ARG A 211 5.25 0.13 -8.04
C ARG A 211 4.74 -1.28 -8.27
N THR A 212 4.31 -1.59 -9.49
CA THR A 212 3.90 -2.97 -9.84
C THR A 212 5.09 -3.92 -9.77
N LYS A 213 6.29 -3.50 -10.20
CA LYS A 213 7.52 -4.29 -10.05
C LYS A 213 7.85 -4.52 -8.57
N GLU A 214 7.74 -3.48 -7.75
CA GLU A 214 7.97 -3.56 -6.30
C GLU A 214 7.02 -4.56 -5.64
N ILE A 215 5.70 -4.46 -5.88
CA ILE A 215 4.71 -5.39 -5.31
C ILE A 215 4.94 -6.82 -5.78
N LYS A 216 5.26 -7.04 -7.07
CA LYS A 216 5.55 -8.39 -7.59
C LYS A 216 6.78 -9.00 -6.95
N ASN A 217 7.87 -8.25 -6.82
CA ASN A 217 9.07 -8.70 -6.12
C ASN A 217 8.80 -8.93 -4.63
N GLY A 218 8.01 -8.08 -3.99
CA GLY A 218 7.57 -8.25 -2.61
C GLY A 218 6.76 -9.53 -2.40
N ARG A 219 5.76 -9.81 -3.26
CA ARG A 219 4.99 -11.06 -3.23
C ARG A 219 5.87 -12.30 -3.41
N LEU A 220 6.78 -12.26 -4.38
CA LEU A 220 7.75 -13.33 -4.60
C LEU A 220 8.64 -13.53 -3.37
N ALA A 221 9.13 -12.45 -2.77
CA ALA A 221 9.98 -12.51 -1.59
C ALA A 221 9.24 -13.03 -0.35
N MET A 222 7.98 -12.66 -0.15
CA MET A 222 7.17 -13.20 0.94
C MET A 222 7.02 -14.73 0.83
N LEU A 223 6.75 -15.23 -0.37
CA LEU A 223 6.68 -16.68 -0.63
C LEU A 223 8.06 -17.34 -0.46
N ALA A 224 9.12 -16.72 -0.95
CA ALA A 224 10.48 -17.25 -0.82
C ALA A 224 10.91 -17.35 0.65
N PHE A 225 10.65 -16.32 1.46
CA PHE A 225 10.97 -16.33 2.89
C PHE A 225 10.22 -17.44 3.64
N VAL A 226 8.92 -17.60 3.38
CA VAL A 226 8.14 -18.72 3.94
C VAL A 226 8.73 -20.06 3.49
N GLY A 227 9.11 -20.17 2.21
CA GLY A 227 9.80 -21.34 1.66
C GLY A 227 11.09 -21.66 2.40
N PHE A 228 11.98 -20.67 2.61
CA PHE A 228 13.24 -20.84 3.33
C PHE A 228 13.04 -21.26 4.78
N TRP A 229 12.03 -20.69 5.45
CA TRP A 229 11.68 -21.09 6.80
C TRP A 229 11.30 -22.57 6.84
N PHE A 230 10.35 -22.99 6.01
CA PHE A 230 9.93 -24.40 5.99
C PHE A 230 11.07 -25.33 5.56
N GLN A 231 11.88 -24.93 4.58
CA GLN A 231 13.06 -25.70 4.17
C GLN A 231 14.02 -25.91 5.34
N ALA A 232 14.39 -24.85 6.07
CA ALA A 232 15.26 -24.96 7.22
C ALA A 232 14.67 -25.84 8.35
N ILE A 233 13.34 -25.82 8.56
CA ILE A 233 12.70 -26.72 9.54
C ILE A 233 12.81 -28.19 9.11
N TYR A 234 12.57 -28.48 7.82
CA TYR A 234 12.44 -29.86 7.36
C TYR A 234 13.76 -30.51 6.99
N THR A 235 14.68 -29.76 6.37
CA THR A 235 15.97 -30.31 5.93
C THR A 235 17.08 -30.05 6.94
N GLY A 236 16.98 -28.96 7.72
CA GLY A 236 18.04 -28.53 8.62
C GLY A 236 19.22 -27.86 7.92
N ASP A 237 19.11 -27.66 6.60
CA ASP A 237 20.15 -27.08 5.75
C ASP A 237 19.70 -25.71 5.21
N ASP A 238 20.67 -24.89 4.80
CA ASP A 238 20.42 -23.57 4.24
C ASP A 238 19.80 -23.63 2.82
N PRO A 239 19.09 -22.58 2.36
CA PRO A 239 18.28 -22.66 1.15
C PRO A 239 19.07 -22.86 -0.15
N ILE A 240 20.32 -22.39 -0.27
CA ILE A 240 21.18 -22.65 -1.43
C ILE A 240 21.67 -24.10 -1.41
N GLU A 241 22.00 -24.66 -0.25
CA GLU A 241 22.36 -26.08 -0.14
C GLU A 241 21.21 -26.99 -0.57
N ASN A 242 20.01 -26.70 -0.09
CA ASN A 242 18.78 -27.39 -0.52
C ASN A 242 18.55 -27.28 -2.04
N LEU A 243 18.81 -26.09 -2.62
CA LEU A 243 18.70 -25.89 -4.06
C LEU A 243 19.73 -26.73 -4.83
N LEU A 244 20.97 -26.82 -4.35
CA LEU A 244 22.03 -27.58 -5.00
C LEU A 244 21.77 -29.08 -4.92
N ALA A 245 21.31 -29.58 -3.77
CA ALA A 245 20.89 -30.96 -3.62
C ALA A 245 19.77 -31.31 -4.60
N HIS A 246 18.78 -30.42 -4.74
CA HIS A 246 17.69 -30.59 -5.72
C HIS A 246 18.19 -30.53 -7.17
N ILE A 247 19.14 -29.66 -7.50
CA ILE A 247 19.72 -29.58 -8.85
C ILE A 247 20.55 -30.84 -9.18
N ALA A 248 21.24 -31.42 -8.19
CA ALA A 248 22.03 -32.63 -8.36
C ALA A 248 21.17 -33.86 -8.65
N ASP A 249 20.03 -33.99 -7.96
CA ASP A 249 19.06 -35.07 -8.20
C ASP A 249 17.61 -34.62 -7.96
N PRO A 250 16.96 -34.02 -8.96
CA PRO A 250 15.61 -33.46 -8.79
C PRO A 250 14.54 -34.54 -8.61
N GLY A 251 14.83 -35.78 -9.04
CA GLY A 251 13.89 -36.90 -8.94
C GLY A 251 13.75 -37.42 -7.52
N HIS A 252 14.86 -37.44 -6.76
CA HIS A 252 14.89 -38.00 -5.40
C HIS A 252 14.99 -36.93 -4.32
N CYS A 253 15.77 -35.86 -4.51
CA CYS A 253 15.94 -34.79 -3.51
C CYS A 253 14.80 -33.78 -3.63
N ASN A 254 13.67 -34.03 -2.99
CA ASN A 254 12.49 -33.17 -3.05
C ASN A 254 11.72 -33.19 -1.72
N ILE A 255 10.50 -32.66 -1.70
CA ILE A 255 9.67 -32.65 -0.49
C ILE A 255 9.45 -34.06 0.10
N PHE A 256 9.36 -35.09 -0.74
CA PHE A 256 9.13 -36.47 -0.29
C PHE A 256 10.36 -37.09 0.37
N SER A 257 11.58 -36.69 0.01
CA SER A 257 12.78 -37.18 0.71
C SER A 257 12.82 -36.71 2.16
N ALA A 258 12.36 -35.49 2.45
CA ALA A 258 12.30 -34.97 3.81
C ALA A 258 11.22 -35.66 4.68
N PHE A 259 10.16 -36.19 4.07
CA PHE A 259 9.07 -36.87 4.81
C PHE A 259 9.21 -38.40 4.88
N THR A 260 10.07 -39.00 4.06
CA THR A 260 10.21 -40.46 3.95
C THR A 260 11.51 -40.97 4.57
N SER A 261 12.42 -40.09 5.00
CA SER A 261 13.64 -40.47 5.73
C SER A 261 13.30 -40.95 7.15
N HIS A 262 13.24 -42.27 7.32
CA HIS A 262 13.27 -42.97 8.61
C HIS A 262 14.70 -43.39 8.96
#